data_AF-A0A1I1F565-F1
#
_entry.id   AF-A0A1I1F565-F1
#
_cell.length_a   1.000
_cell.length_b   1.000
_cell.length_c   1.000
_cell.angle_alpha   90.00
_cell.angle_beta   90.00
_cell.angle_gamma   90.00
#
_symmetry.space_group_name_H-M   'P 1'
#
loop_
_entity.id
_entity.type
_entity.pdbx_description
1 polymer ?
#
loop_
_entity_poly.entity_id
_entity_poly.type
_entity_poly.pdbx_seq_one_letter_code
_entity_poly.pdbx_strand_id
1 'polypeptide(L)'
;MQYHLFRFLIVLSFAFSVTALRAQEQAYQPPKLSDPQSWSMVLIPDPQSYVKFERNQGILELMTGWISEQIDPLNIQLVLCTGDMVEHNDWLNPNGTQGNQPGKQQWEAVARAFGRLDGKVPYVAGTGNHDYGVKNIEYRRTNFDRYFPVDKNPLSQKMLRDVGIDADGYPSLTNATYEFTSPHGRKFLVMVLEFAPRDTVLRWAKQTVDQERYADHTVILLTHSYLNAASEHIVKEGYPITDGNYGAAIWEKLVKPSKNIELVFSGHIGKPDDVLGHIGFRTDTNAAGKRVQQMVFNAQALGGGWHGNGGDGWLRYMEFMPDGKTVKVKTFSPLFAISPSTRQLAWRTEPYDEFTFELN
;
A
#
# COMPACT_ATOMS: atom_id res chain seq x y z
N MET A 1 -38.72 26.65 79.35
CA MET A 1 -37.52 26.24 80.11
C MET A 1 -36.32 26.41 79.18
N GLN A 2 -35.50 27.42 79.46
CA GLN A 2 -34.06 27.53 79.15
C GLN A 2 -33.53 27.61 77.70
N TYR A 3 -33.10 28.84 77.38
CA TYR A 3 -31.81 29.27 76.80
C TYR A 3 -31.46 29.11 75.31
N HIS A 4 -31.26 30.30 74.72
CA HIS A 4 -30.44 30.73 73.58
C HIS A 4 -29.17 29.91 73.27
N LEU A 5 -28.78 29.83 71.99
CA LEU A 5 -27.55 30.49 71.49
C LEU A 5 -27.39 30.43 69.95
N PHE A 6 -26.97 31.58 69.43
CA PHE A 6 -26.39 31.87 68.11
C PHE A 6 -25.40 30.83 67.56
N ARG A 7 -25.34 30.66 66.23
CA ARG A 7 -24.10 30.77 65.43
C ARG A 7 -24.34 30.74 63.92
N PHE A 8 -23.81 31.77 63.26
CA PHE A 8 -23.62 31.93 61.82
C PHE A 8 -22.77 30.82 61.21
N LEU A 9 -23.12 30.38 59.99
CA LEU A 9 -22.15 29.92 59.00
C LEU A 9 -22.70 30.18 57.60
N ILE A 10 -22.15 31.21 56.97
CA ILE A 10 -22.28 31.53 55.55
C ILE A 10 -21.59 30.40 54.79
N VAL A 11 -22.36 29.58 54.08
CA VAL A 11 -21.81 28.62 53.11
C VAL A 11 -21.56 29.40 51.83
N LEU A 12 -20.29 29.71 51.57
CA LEU A 12 -19.81 30.28 50.32
C LEU A 12 -19.95 29.22 49.22
N SER A 13 -20.86 29.44 48.27
CA SER A 13 -21.01 28.64 47.06
C SER A 13 -19.80 28.86 46.14
N PHE A 14 -18.76 28.04 46.28
CA PHE A 14 -17.70 27.95 45.27
C PHE A 14 -18.24 27.14 44.08
N ALA A 15 -18.88 27.83 43.13
CA ALA A 15 -19.15 27.27 41.82
C ALA A 15 -17.83 27.14 41.05
N PHE A 16 -17.15 26.00 41.22
CA PHE A 16 -16.09 25.56 40.32
C PHE A 16 -16.69 25.43 38.92
N SER A 17 -16.55 26.48 38.12
CA SER A 17 -16.74 26.40 36.68
C SER A 17 -15.56 25.62 36.12
N VAL A 18 -15.65 24.30 36.17
CA VAL A 18 -14.78 23.42 35.38
C VAL A 18 -15.20 23.63 33.93
N THR A 19 -14.53 24.56 33.26
CA THR A 19 -14.49 24.59 31.81
C THR A 19 -13.78 23.32 31.38
N ALA A 20 -14.54 22.24 31.22
CA ALA A 20 -14.11 21.09 30.48
C ALA A 20 -13.78 21.60 29.06
N LEU A 21 -12.50 21.79 28.77
CA LEU A 21 -12.00 21.70 27.41
C LEU A 21 -12.34 20.29 26.94
N ARG A 22 -13.55 20.11 26.43
CA ARG A 22 -13.81 19.02 25.50
C ARG A 22 -12.98 19.37 24.28
N ALA A 23 -11.82 18.72 24.14
CA ALA A 23 -11.26 18.50 22.81
C ALA A 23 -12.43 18.01 21.97
N GLN A 24 -12.83 18.80 20.99
CA GLN A 24 -13.94 18.48 20.12
C GLN A 24 -13.46 17.26 19.32
N GLU A 25 -13.82 16.06 19.78
CA GLU A 25 -13.62 14.83 19.01
C GLU A 25 -14.20 15.11 17.62
N GLN A 26 -13.33 15.17 16.63
CA GLN A 26 -13.74 15.43 15.26
C GLN A 26 -14.68 14.29 14.88
N ALA A 27 -15.95 14.62 14.66
CA ALA A 27 -16.98 13.64 14.41
C ALA A 27 -16.56 12.77 13.22
N TYR A 28 -16.40 11.45 13.46
CA TYR A 28 -16.01 10.49 12.43
C TYR A 28 -16.83 10.69 11.15
N GLN A 29 -16.12 10.84 10.03
CA GLN A 29 -16.71 10.87 8.71
C GLN A 29 -16.38 9.57 7.98
N PRO A 30 -17.38 8.82 7.49
CA PRO A 30 -17.13 7.73 6.56
C PRO A 30 -16.36 8.21 5.32
N PRO A 31 -15.47 7.38 4.76
CA PRO A 31 -14.81 7.67 3.49
C PRO A 31 -15.82 8.03 2.41
N LYS A 32 -15.53 9.13 1.71
CA LYS A 32 -16.28 9.59 0.55
C LYS A 32 -15.37 10.28 -0.44
N LEU A 33 -15.80 10.30 -1.70
CA LEU A 33 -15.21 11.16 -2.71
C LEU A 33 -15.47 12.62 -2.35
N SER A 34 -14.47 13.46 -2.58
CA SER A 34 -14.61 14.92 -2.50
C SER A 34 -15.39 15.49 -3.68
N ASP A 35 -15.40 14.79 -4.82
CA ASP A 35 -16.21 15.11 -5.99
C ASP A 35 -16.91 13.84 -6.52
N PRO A 36 -18.23 13.85 -6.77
CA PRO A 36 -18.97 12.66 -7.21
C PRO A 36 -18.57 12.15 -8.61
N GLN A 37 -17.87 12.96 -9.42
CA GLN A 37 -17.33 12.54 -10.72
C GLN A 37 -15.92 11.95 -10.61
N SER A 38 -15.28 11.98 -9.43
CA SER A 38 -13.99 11.34 -9.20
C SER A 38 -14.08 9.82 -9.26
N TRP A 39 -12.94 9.18 -9.48
CA TRP A 39 -12.75 7.74 -9.25
C TRP A 39 -11.58 7.51 -8.32
N SER A 40 -11.42 6.30 -7.78
CA SER A 40 -10.32 6.02 -6.87
C SER A 40 -9.53 4.75 -7.18
N MET A 41 -8.31 4.74 -6.68
CA MET A 41 -7.42 3.59 -6.62
C MET A 41 -7.00 3.36 -5.19
N VAL A 42 -7.02 2.10 -4.73
CA VAL A 42 -6.55 1.74 -3.38
C VAL A 42 -5.14 1.17 -3.46
N LEU A 43 -4.26 1.59 -2.55
CA LEU A 43 -2.93 1.03 -2.34
C LEU A 43 -2.90 0.33 -0.97
N ILE A 44 -2.78 -0.99 -1.01
CA ILE A 44 -2.56 -1.85 0.16
C ILE A 44 -1.03 -1.90 0.39
N PRO A 45 -0.55 -1.66 1.63
CA PRO A 45 0.87 -1.75 1.96
C PRO A 45 1.29 -3.22 2.15
N ASP A 46 2.53 -3.43 2.59
CA ASP A 46 3.14 -4.75 2.76
C ASP A 46 2.41 -5.63 3.79
N PRO A 47 1.74 -6.73 3.37
CA PRO A 47 0.87 -7.48 4.27
C PRO A 47 1.57 -8.54 5.14
N GLN A 48 2.88 -8.75 4.98
CA GLN A 48 3.66 -9.82 5.65
C GLN A 48 3.37 -9.98 7.16
N SER A 49 3.24 -8.87 7.89
CA SER A 49 2.98 -8.88 9.33
C SER A 49 1.54 -9.22 9.70
N TYR A 50 0.58 -9.08 8.79
CA TYR A 50 -0.79 -9.57 8.98
C TYR A 50 -0.89 -11.09 8.84
N VAL A 51 -0.03 -11.71 8.03
CA VAL A 51 -0.18 -13.13 7.67
C VAL A 51 0.75 -14.08 8.41
N LYS A 52 1.88 -13.60 8.95
CA LYS A 52 2.82 -14.42 9.73
C LYS A 52 2.31 -14.88 11.10
N PHE A 53 1.26 -14.22 11.61
CA PHE A 53 0.56 -14.59 12.83
C PHE A 53 -0.92 -14.85 12.57
N GLU A 54 -1.42 -16.00 12.98
CA GLU A 54 -2.82 -16.41 12.71
C GLU A 54 -3.82 -15.39 13.26
N ARG A 55 -3.55 -14.88 14.47
CA ARG A 55 -4.37 -13.88 15.16
C ARG A 55 -4.56 -12.57 14.37
N ASN A 56 -3.65 -12.24 13.44
CA ASN A 56 -3.67 -10.98 12.69
C ASN A 56 -4.40 -11.12 11.35
N GLN A 57 -4.61 -12.33 10.81
CA GLN A 57 -5.09 -12.54 9.44
C GLN A 57 -6.46 -11.90 9.18
N GLY A 58 -7.33 -11.90 10.19
CA GLY A 58 -8.64 -11.26 10.12
C GLY A 58 -8.58 -9.76 9.83
N ILE A 59 -7.46 -9.08 10.11
CA ILE A 59 -7.29 -7.64 9.82
C ILE A 59 -7.12 -7.41 8.32
N LEU A 60 -6.32 -8.23 7.62
CA LEU A 60 -6.19 -8.12 6.16
C LEU A 60 -7.50 -8.52 5.45
N GLU A 61 -8.21 -9.52 5.98
CA GLU A 61 -9.55 -9.88 5.50
C GLU A 61 -10.56 -8.74 5.72
N LEU A 62 -10.47 -8.02 6.83
CA LEU A 62 -11.27 -6.83 7.10
C LEU A 62 -10.94 -5.71 6.11
N MET A 63 -9.66 -5.44 5.83
CA MET A 63 -9.25 -4.43 4.85
C MET A 63 -9.81 -4.73 3.45
N THR A 64 -9.65 -5.97 2.98
CA THR A 64 -10.14 -6.40 1.66
C THR A 64 -11.67 -6.50 1.61
N GLY A 65 -12.32 -6.87 2.71
CA GLY A 65 -13.78 -6.79 2.87
C GLY A 65 -14.29 -5.36 2.75
N TRP A 66 -13.67 -4.42 3.46
CA TRP A 66 -14.01 -3.00 3.38
C TRP A 66 -13.81 -2.46 1.97
N ILE A 67 -12.71 -2.79 1.28
CA ILE A 67 -12.50 -2.40 -0.12
C ILE A 67 -13.67 -2.90 -0.98
N SER A 68 -14.08 -4.17 -0.83
CA SER A 68 -15.21 -4.73 -1.58
C SER A 68 -16.53 -3.98 -1.33
N GLU A 69 -16.76 -3.48 -0.12
CA GLU A 69 -17.96 -2.70 0.23
C GLU A 69 -17.90 -1.26 -0.31
N GLN A 70 -16.69 -0.73 -0.50
CA GLN A 70 -16.46 0.64 -0.96
C GLN A 70 -16.26 0.77 -2.47
N ILE A 71 -16.35 -0.32 -3.25
CA ILE A 71 -16.18 -0.27 -4.72
C ILE A 71 -17.09 0.79 -5.33
N ASP A 72 -18.41 0.71 -5.09
CA ASP A 72 -19.35 1.69 -5.66
C ASP A 72 -19.29 3.05 -4.94
N PRO A 73 -19.30 3.14 -3.59
CA PRO A 73 -19.26 4.43 -2.89
C PRO A 73 -18.04 5.30 -3.17
N LEU A 74 -16.88 4.68 -3.37
CA LEU A 74 -15.62 5.37 -3.69
C LEU A 74 -15.23 5.26 -5.16
N ASN A 75 -16.08 4.66 -6.00
CA ASN A 75 -15.80 4.43 -7.41
C ASN A 75 -14.40 3.83 -7.63
N ILE A 76 -14.09 2.75 -6.91
CA ILE A 76 -12.77 2.10 -6.90
C ILE A 76 -12.61 1.34 -8.21
N GLN A 77 -11.62 1.76 -9.02
CA GLN A 77 -11.36 1.17 -10.34
C GLN A 77 -10.22 0.14 -10.31
N LEU A 78 -9.32 0.25 -9.33
CA LEU A 78 -8.14 -0.59 -9.23
C LEU A 78 -7.61 -0.66 -7.79
N VAL A 79 -7.09 -1.82 -7.42
CA VAL A 79 -6.35 -2.02 -6.17
C VAL A 79 -4.90 -2.42 -6.49
N LEU A 80 -3.94 -1.77 -5.84
CA LEU A 80 -2.51 -2.10 -5.93
C LEU A 80 -2.01 -2.64 -4.59
N CYS A 81 -1.05 -3.55 -4.61
CA CYS A 81 -0.32 -4.03 -3.42
C CYS A 81 1.18 -3.96 -3.67
N THR A 82 1.94 -3.35 -2.76
CA THR A 82 3.38 -3.06 -2.93
C THR A 82 4.30 -4.29 -2.84
N GLY A 83 3.78 -5.46 -2.51
CA GLY A 83 4.54 -6.70 -2.32
C GLY A 83 4.80 -7.01 -0.85
N ASP A 84 5.71 -7.95 -0.59
CA ASP A 84 5.88 -8.61 0.70
C ASP A 84 4.55 -9.23 1.18
N MET A 85 3.98 -10.02 0.27
CA MET A 85 2.73 -10.75 0.43
C MET A 85 2.78 -11.71 1.63
N VAL A 86 3.96 -12.23 1.94
CA VAL A 86 4.25 -13.08 3.10
C VAL A 86 5.51 -12.59 3.82
N GLU A 87 5.69 -12.97 5.09
CA GLU A 87 6.97 -12.75 5.79
C GLU A 87 8.00 -13.82 5.41
N HIS A 88 7.53 -15.03 5.08
CA HIS A 88 8.39 -16.14 4.74
C HIS A 88 7.79 -16.94 3.60
N ASN A 89 8.52 -17.05 2.48
CA ASN A 89 8.07 -17.76 1.30
C ASN A 89 8.06 -19.30 1.45
N ASP A 90 9.23 -19.93 1.66
CA ASP A 90 9.38 -21.40 1.74
C ASP A 90 9.69 -21.91 3.18
N TRP A 91 9.37 -21.14 4.23
CA TRP A 91 9.71 -21.54 5.61
C TRP A 91 8.85 -22.70 6.12
N LEU A 92 9.50 -23.82 6.44
CA LEU A 92 8.82 -25.08 6.82
C LEU A 92 8.57 -25.24 8.32
N ASN A 93 9.41 -24.63 9.17
CA ASN A 93 9.38 -24.86 10.62
C ASN A 93 9.38 -23.53 11.38
N PRO A 94 8.21 -22.92 11.62
CA PRO A 94 8.10 -21.67 12.34
C PRO A 94 8.57 -21.81 13.80
N ASN A 95 9.33 -20.83 14.29
CA ASN A 95 9.85 -20.83 15.67
C ASN A 95 8.89 -20.19 16.69
N GLY A 96 7.75 -19.66 16.24
CA GLY A 96 6.77 -18.96 17.08
C GLY A 96 7.13 -17.51 17.42
N THR A 97 8.37 -17.08 17.17
CA THR A 97 8.82 -15.70 17.40
C THR A 97 8.65 -14.86 16.14
N GLN A 98 9.31 -15.19 15.03
CA GLN A 98 9.23 -14.41 13.78
C GLN A 98 7.90 -14.62 13.04
N GLY A 99 7.16 -15.65 13.43
CA GLY A 99 5.87 -16.05 12.90
C GLY A 99 5.48 -17.39 13.52
N ASN A 100 4.18 -17.69 13.56
CA ASN A 100 3.67 -18.98 14.06
C ASN A 100 3.13 -19.88 12.95
N GLN A 101 3.42 -19.55 11.68
CA GLN A 101 2.91 -20.25 10.52
C GLN A 101 4.02 -20.55 9.50
N PRO A 102 4.02 -21.76 8.90
CA PRO A 102 4.86 -22.05 7.74
C PRO A 102 4.46 -21.18 6.54
N GLY A 103 5.40 -20.96 5.62
CA GLY A 103 5.21 -20.08 4.47
C GLY A 103 4.00 -20.43 3.62
N LYS A 104 3.72 -21.73 3.44
CA LYS A 104 2.50 -22.23 2.78
C LYS A 104 1.22 -21.62 3.38
N GLN A 105 1.10 -21.57 4.70
CA GLN A 105 -0.09 -21.04 5.37
C GLN A 105 -0.19 -19.51 5.25
N GLN A 106 0.95 -18.82 5.26
CA GLN A 106 1.00 -17.36 5.02
C GLN A 106 0.50 -17.03 3.61
N TRP A 107 0.98 -17.77 2.60
CA TRP A 107 0.53 -17.63 1.21
C TRP A 107 -0.97 -17.96 1.04
N GLU A 108 -1.46 -19.01 1.68
CA GLU A 108 -2.89 -19.35 1.69
C GLU A 108 -3.72 -18.23 2.35
N ALA A 109 -3.21 -17.59 3.41
CA ALA A 109 -3.89 -16.51 4.10
C ALA A 109 -3.99 -15.24 3.26
N VAL A 110 -2.87 -14.78 2.67
CA VAL A 110 -2.88 -13.59 1.82
C VAL A 110 -3.77 -13.81 0.58
N ALA A 111 -3.69 -14.98 -0.06
CA ALA A 111 -4.50 -15.31 -1.24
C ALA A 111 -6.00 -15.39 -0.90
N ARG A 112 -6.35 -15.86 0.30
CA ARG A 112 -7.74 -15.91 0.80
C ARG A 112 -8.29 -14.51 1.07
N ALA A 113 -7.50 -13.62 1.66
CA ALA A 113 -7.92 -12.24 1.90
C ALA A 113 -8.17 -11.49 0.58
N PHE A 114 -7.22 -11.54 -0.37
CA PHE A 114 -7.40 -10.94 -1.71
C PHE A 114 -8.54 -11.59 -2.50
N GLY A 115 -8.86 -12.87 -2.22
CA GLY A 115 -9.98 -13.57 -2.83
C GLY A 115 -11.35 -12.91 -2.63
N ARG A 116 -11.48 -12.00 -1.65
CA ARG A 116 -12.69 -11.19 -1.44
C ARG A 116 -12.95 -10.20 -2.57
N LEU A 117 -11.92 -9.86 -3.35
CA LEU A 117 -11.94 -8.92 -4.47
C LEU A 117 -12.06 -9.61 -5.84
N ASP A 118 -11.82 -10.93 -5.91
CA ASP A 118 -11.86 -11.71 -7.15
C ASP A 118 -13.23 -11.53 -7.85
N GLY A 119 -13.21 -11.06 -9.11
CA GLY A 119 -14.42 -10.82 -9.90
C GLY A 119 -15.20 -9.55 -9.55
N LYS A 120 -14.74 -8.73 -8.58
CA LYS A 120 -15.42 -7.49 -8.17
C LYS A 120 -14.65 -6.23 -8.54
N VAL A 121 -13.34 -6.21 -8.32
CA VAL A 121 -12.43 -5.12 -8.71
C VAL A 121 -11.10 -5.73 -9.14
N PRO A 122 -10.44 -5.26 -10.21
CA PRO A 122 -9.11 -5.74 -10.54
C PRO A 122 -8.12 -5.36 -9.43
N TYR A 123 -7.17 -6.24 -9.19
CA TYR A 123 -6.00 -5.93 -8.38
C TYR A 123 -4.71 -6.37 -9.04
N VAL A 124 -3.63 -5.64 -8.75
CA VAL A 124 -2.28 -5.92 -9.23
C VAL A 124 -1.35 -5.86 -8.02
N ALA A 125 -0.58 -6.91 -7.80
CA ALA A 125 0.33 -7.01 -6.66
C ALA A 125 1.77 -7.18 -7.14
N GLY A 126 2.69 -6.46 -6.49
CA GLY A 126 4.12 -6.70 -6.62
C GLY A 126 4.60 -7.84 -5.73
N THR A 127 5.90 -8.11 -5.83
CA THR A 127 6.61 -8.97 -4.87
C THR A 127 7.65 -8.16 -4.13
N GLY A 128 7.83 -8.44 -2.84
CA GLY A 128 8.90 -7.88 -2.03
C GLY A 128 9.98 -8.91 -1.72
N ASN A 129 10.96 -8.55 -0.89
CA ASN A 129 12.09 -9.43 -0.58
C ASN A 129 11.67 -10.69 0.19
N HIS A 130 10.60 -10.66 0.97
CA HIS A 130 10.11 -11.79 1.76
C HIS A 130 9.31 -12.82 0.94
N ASP A 131 8.87 -12.43 -0.26
CA ASP A 131 8.15 -13.30 -1.18
C ASP A 131 9.06 -14.29 -1.94
N TYR A 132 10.36 -14.20 -1.72
CA TYR A 132 11.38 -15.06 -2.31
C TYR A 132 12.10 -15.89 -1.24
N GLY A 133 12.86 -16.89 -1.71
CA GLY A 133 13.74 -17.68 -0.84
C GLY A 133 12.98 -18.43 0.25
N VAL A 134 13.63 -18.58 1.41
CA VAL A 134 13.03 -19.19 2.60
C VAL A 134 12.58 -18.12 3.59
N LYS A 135 13.46 -17.18 3.93
CA LYS A 135 13.16 -16.09 4.89
C LYS A 135 13.13 -14.73 4.23
N ASN A 136 13.93 -14.57 3.19
CA ASN A 136 13.93 -13.40 2.30
C ASN A 136 14.59 -13.82 0.99
N ILE A 137 15.02 -12.88 0.15
CA ILE A 137 15.61 -13.17 -1.16
C ILE A 137 17.04 -13.76 -1.08
N GLU A 138 17.18 -14.94 -0.46
CA GLU A 138 18.41 -15.74 -0.53
C GLU A 138 18.61 -16.33 -1.93
N TYR A 139 17.51 -16.61 -2.62
CA TYR A 139 17.43 -17.04 -4.02
C TYR A 139 16.11 -16.56 -4.64
N ARG A 140 16.04 -16.43 -5.97
CA ARG A 140 14.94 -15.77 -6.70
C ARG A 140 13.69 -16.62 -6.96
N ARG A 141 13.54 -17.76 -6.28
CA ARG A 141 12.31 -18.56 -6.40
C ARG A 141 11.24 -18.00 -5.48
N THR A 142 10.02 -17.85 -6.01
CA THR A 142 8.83 -17.38 -5.29
C THR A 142 7.67 -18.35 -5.50
N ASN A 143 6.68 -18.34 -4.60
CA ASN A 143 5.40 -19.00 -4.81
C ASN A 143 4.30 -18.05 -5.35
N PHE A 144 4.62 -16.81 -5.73
CA PHE A 144 3.63 -15.81 -6.13
C PHE A 144 2.63 -16.32 -7.16
N ASP A 145 3.09 -16.78 -8.33
CA ASP A 145 2.21 -17.23 -9.43
C ASP A 145 1.36 -18.46 -9.07
N ARG A 146 1.76 -19.22 -8.04
CA ARG A 146 0.97 -20.35 -7.53
C ARG A 146 -0.26 -19.89 -6.74
N TYR A 147 -0.14 -18.79 -6.01
CA TYR A 147 -1.19 -18.28 -5.11
C TYR A 147 -1.96 -17.10 -5.70
N PHE A 148 -1.35 -16.42 -6.66
CA PHE A 148 -1.93 -15.36 -7.48
C PHE A 148 -1.83 -15.73 -8.97
N PRO A 149 -2.39 -16.88 -9.40
CA PRO A 149 -2.37 -17.24 -10.81
C PRO A 149 -3.21 -16.26 -11.62
N VAL A 150 -2.92 -16.19 -12.92
CA VAL A 150 -3.52 -15.20 -13.84
C VAL A 150 -5.05 -15.27 -13.88
N ASP A 151 -5.63 -16.45 -13.67
CA ASP A 151 -7.06 -16.73 -13.72
C ASP A 151 -7.76 -16.59 -12.36
N LYS A 152 -7.03 -16.24 -11.29
CA LYS A 152 -7.60 -16.00 -9.95
C LYS A 152 -8.62 -14.87 -9.96
N ASN A 153 -8.28 -13.75 -10.59
CA ASN A 153 -9.19 -12.62 -10.75
C ASN A 153 -9.42 -12.34 -12.26
N PRO A 154 -10.61 -12.65 -12.80
CA PRO A 154 -10.88 -12.46 -14.23
C PRO A 154 -10.86 -11.00 -14.67
N LEU A 155 -10.99 -10.03 -13.75
CA LEU A 155 -10.86 -8.61 -14.07
C LEU A 155 -9.40 -8.21 -14.27
N SER A 156 -8.50 -8.68 -13.39
CA SER A 156 -7.05 -8.50 -13.56
C SER A 156 -6.55 -9.21 -14.81
N GLN A 157 -7.04 -10.43 -15.09
CA GLN A 157 -6.70 -11.18 -16.29
C GLN A 157 -7.00 -10.40 -17.58
N LYS A 158 -8.16 -9.74 -17.66
CA LYS A 158 -8.55 -8.93 -18.82
C LYS A 158 -7.63 -7.72 -19.05
N MET A 159 -6.99 -7.23 -17.99
CA MET A 159 -6.05 -6.10 -18.08
C MET A 159 -4.66 -6.53 -18.57
N LEU A 160 -4.25 -7.78 -18.36
CA LEU A 160 -2.90 -8.25 -18.71
C LEU A 160 -2.57 -8.02 -20.19
N ARG A 161 -1.35 -7.54 -20.48
CA ARG A 161 -0.87 -7.28 -21.86
C ARG A 161 0.47 -7.92 -22.15
N ASP A 162 1.47 -7.68 -21.31
CA ASP A 162 2.82 -8.24 -21.45
C ASP A 162 3.22 -9.01 -20.21
N VAL A 163 4.00 -10.07 -20.43
CA VAL A 163 4.57 -10.92 -19.38
C VAL A 163 6.07 -11.05 -19.65
N GLY A 164 6.87 -10.65 -18.67
CA GLY A 164 8.32 -10.85 -18.62
C GLY A 164 8.65 -12.24 -18.10
N ILE A 165 9.95 -12.50 -17.92
CA ILE A 165 10.44 -13.81 -17.44
C ILE A 165 10.99 -13.71 -16.01
N ASP A 166 10.77 -14.75 -15.22
CA ASP A 166 11.36 -14.92 -13.89
C ASP A 166 12.85 -15.32 -13.96
N ALA A 167 13.42 -15.65 -12.81
CA ALA A 167 14.82 -16.10 -12.68
C ALA A 167 15.10 -17.46 -13.31
N ASP A 168 14.08 -18.32 -13.41
CA ASP A 168 14.18 -19.66 -13.96
C ASP A 168 13.87 -19.68 -15.48
N GLY A 169 13.50 -18.52 -16.05
CA GLY A 169 13.26 -18.32 -17.48
C GLY A 169 11.81 -18.57 -17.91
N TYR A 170 10.87 -18.66 -16.97
CA TYR A 170 9.45 -18.86 -17.25
C TYR A 170 8.69 -17.52 -17.25
N PRO A 171 7.61 -17.39 -18.06
CA PRO A 171 6.70 -16.26 -17.95
C PRO A 171 6.12 -16.14 -16.54
N SER A 172 6.16 -14.95 -15.94
CA SER A 172 5.73 -14.75 -14.56
C SER A 172 5.01 -13.42 -14.35
N LEU A 173 3.99 -13.40 -13.50
CA LEU A 173 3.25 -12.18 -13.16
C LEU A 173 4.03 -11.26 -12.21
N THR A 174 5.15 -11.74 -11.67
CA THR A 174 6.12 -10.90 -10.95
C THR A 174 6.73 -9.82 -11.85
N ASN A 175 6.68 -10.00 -13.17
CA ASN A 175 7.12 -9.03 -14.17
C ASN A 175 6.05 -8.92 -15.27
N ALA A 176 5.10 -8.00 -15.16
CA ALA A 176 3.95 -7.94 -16.08
C ALA A 176 3.42 -6.53 -16.28
N THR A 177 2.65 -6.33 -17.35
CA THR A 177 1.91 -5.09 -17.62
C THR A 177 0.40 -5.32 -17.67
N TYR A 178 -0.34 -4.37 -17.11
CA TYR A 178 -1.80 -4.39 -17.02
C TYR A 178 -2.36 -3.06 -17.50
N GLU A 179 -3.23 -3.10 -18.51
CA GLU A 179 -3.81 -1.93 -19.14
C GLU A 179 -5.25 -1.72 -18.70
N PHE A 180 -5.61 -0.49 -18.34
CA PHE A 180 -6.99 -0.07 -18.16
C PHE A 180 -7.20 1.38 -18.61
N THR A 181 -8.44 1.75 -18.90
CA THR A 181 -8.83 3.13 -19.18
C THR A 181 -9.68 3.64 -18.02
N SER A 182 -9.34 4.79 -17.48
CA SER A 182 -10.10 5.37 -16.37
C SER A 182 -11.49 5.84 -16.81
N PRO A 183 -12.41 6.09 -15.85
CA PRO A 183 -13.72 6.69 -16.15
C PRO A 183 -13.66 8.03 -16.89
N HIS A 184 -12.53 8.76 -16.82
CA HIS A 184 -12.30 10.01 -17.53
C HIS A 184 -11.60 9.83 -18.89
N GLY A 185 -11.39 8.60 -19.36
CA GLY A 185 -10.81 8.28 -20.66
C GLY A 185 -9.28 8.28 -20.71
N ARG A 186 -8.57 8.53 -19.59
CA ARG A 186 -7.11 8.44 -19.53
C ARG A 186 -6.69 6.97 -19.53
N LYS A 187 -5.76 6.60 -20.42
CA LYS A 187 -5.21 5.24 -20.49
C LYS A 187 -4.08 5.07 -19.49
N PHE A 188 -4.11 3.99 -18.73
CA PHE A 188 -3.09 3.62 -17.77
C PHE A 188 -2.47 2.28 -18.14
N LEU A 189 -1.16 2.18 -17.93
CA LEU A 189 -0.44 0.91 -17.97
C LEU A 189 0.25 0.71 -16.63
N VAL A 190 -0.19 -0.27 -15.85
CA VAL A 190 0.48 -0.66 -14.61
C VAL A 190 1.56 -1.67 -14.96
N MET A 191 2.81 -1.34 -14.67
CA MET A 191 3.96 -2.22 -14.84
C MET A 191 4.42 -2.68 -13.47
N VAL A 192 4.40 -3.99 -13.23
CA VAL A 192 4.92 -4.63 -12.03
C VAL A 192 6.30 -5.20 -12.32
N LEU A 193 7.24 -4.99 -11.40
CA LEU A 193 8.55 -5.62 -11.44
C LEU A 193 8.79 -6.45 -10.18
N GLU A 194 9.58 -7.52 -10.34
CA GLU A 194 10.06 -8.37 -9.26
C GLU A 194 10.85 -7.56 -8.23
N PHE A 195 11.00 -8.08 -7.00
CA PHE A 195 11.90 -7.45 -6.03
C PHE A 195 13.34 -7.43 -6.56
N ALA A 196 13.99 -6.28 -6.40
CA ALA A 196 15.35 -6.02 -6.88
C ALA A 196 15.54 -6.52 -8.32
N PRO A 197 14.85 -5.92 -9.30
CA PRO A 197 14.77 -6.45 -10.65
C PRO A 197 16.14 -6.59 -11.29
N ARG A 198 16.32 -7.69 -12.02
CA ARG A 198 17.54 -7.94 -12.79
C ARG A 198 17.70 -6.94 -13.93
N ASP A 199 18.91 -6.77 -14.43
CA ASP A 199 19.17 -5.95 -15.62
C ASP A 199 18.43 -6.45 -16.86
N THR A 200 18.22 -7.76 -16.98
CA THR A 200 17.38 -8.35 -18.05
C THR A 200 15.94 -7.87 -17.95
N VAL A 201 15.37 -7.85 -16.74
CA VAL A 201 14.01 -7.37 -16.47
C VAL A 201 13.89 -5.88 -16.70
N LEU A 202 14.85 -5.05 -16.25
CA LEU A 202 14.81 -3.61 -16.51
C LEU A 202 14.92 -3.27 -18.00
N ARG A 203 15.72 -4.03 -18.77
CA ARG A 203 15.77 -3.87 -20.24
C ARG A 203 14.44 -4.24 -20.89
N TRP A 204 13.83 -5.34 -20.48
CA TRP A 204 12.49 -5.73 -20.94
C TRP A 204 11.47 -4.64 -20.61
N ALA A 205 11.44 -4.18 -19.36
CA ALA A 205 10.53 -3.13 -18.88
C ALA A 205 10.66 -1.85 -19.73
N LYS A 206 11.90 -1.41 -19.97
CA LYS A 206 12.18 -0.24 -20.80
C LYS A 206 11.67 -0.42 -22.23
N GLN A 207 12.00 -1.56 -22.86
CA GLN A 207 11.55 -1.87 -24.22
C GLN A 207 10.02 -1.92 -24.30
N THR A 208 9.36 -2.45 -23.27
CA THR A 208 7.90 -2.54 -23.20
C THR A 208 7.27 -1.16 -23.12
N VAL A 209 7.66 -0.29 -22.18
CA VAL A 209 7.05 1.05 -22.07
C VAL A 209 7.36 1.96 -23.27
N ASP A 210 8.45 1.69 -24.01
CA ASP A 210 8.83 2.43 -25.22
C ASP A 210 8.05 1.98 -26.48
N GLN A 211 7.21 0.95 -26.41
CA GLN A 211 6.40 0.51 -27.55
C GLN A 211 5.38 1.60 -27.95
N GLU A 212 5.19 1.78 -29.26
CA GLU A 212 4.29 2.82 -29.82
C GLU A 212 2.86 2.73 -29.27
N ARG A 213 2.34 1.51 -29.04
CA ARG A 213 1.00 1.31 -28.46
C ARG A 213 0.82 1.91 -27.07
N TYR A 214 1.93 2.16 -26.36
CA TYR A 214 1.96 2.76 -25.02
C TYR A 214 2.40 4.22 -25.00
N ALA A 215 2.59 4.86 -26.16
CA ALA A 215 3.01 6.26 -26.24
C ALA A 215 2.01 7.23 -25.56
N ASP A 216 0.72 6.89 -25.62
CA ASP A 216 -0.40 7.67 -25.06
C ASP A 216 -0.86 7.17 -23.67
N HIS A 217 -0.11 6.27 -23.03
CA HIS A 217 -0.44 5.77 -21.70
C HIS A 217 0.24 6.60 -20.61
N THR A 218 -0.43 6.78 -19.47
CA THR A 218 0.24 7.11 -18.20
C THR A 218 0.68 5.80 -17.55
N VAL A 219 1.99 5.59 -17.44
CA VAL A 219 2.56 4.37 -16.83
C VAL A 219 2.68 4.54 -15.32
N ILE A 220 2.19 3.54 -14.59
CA ILE A 220 2.36 3.35 -13.15
C ILE A 220 3.37 2.22 -12.96
N LEU A 221 4.52 2.53 -12.37
CA LEU A 221 5.49 1.51 -11.96
C LEU A 221 5.18 1.05 -10.53
N LEU A 222 4.89 -0.23 -10.37
CA LEU A 222 4.78 -0.89 -9.07
C LEU A 222 6.04 -1.72 -8.83
N THR A 223 6.82 -1.30 -7.86
CA THR A 223 8.05 -1.98 -7.41
C THR A 223 8.05 -2.03 -5.88
N HIS A 224 9.09 -2.56 -5.25
CA HIS A 224 9.11 -2.77 -3.82
C HIS A 224 10.13 -1.87 -3.09
N SER A 225 11.44 -2.14 -3.17
CA SER A 225 12.48 -1.25 -2.61
C SER A 225 12.80 -0.12 -3.60
N TYR A 226 12.47 1.12 -3.22
CA TYR A 226 12.62 2.28 -4.10
C TYR A 226 13.05 3.57 -3.39
N LEU A 227 12.23 4.18 -2.51
CA LEU A 227 12.65 5.32 -1.69
C LEU A 227 12.91 4.91 -0.23
N ASN A 228 13.81 5.64 0.44
CA ASN A 228 13.96 5.58 1.89
C ASN A 228 13.01 6.56 2.60
N ALA A 229 13.03 6.58 3.94
CA ALA A 229 12.20 7.47 4.76
C ALA A 229 12.55 8.97 4.61
N ALA A 230 13.73 9.29 4.06
CA ALA A 230 14.12 10.65 3.68
C ALA A 230 13.66 11.01 2.25
N SER A 231 12.88 10.14 1.61
CA SER A 231 12.45 10.27 0.21
C SER A 231 13.62 10.33 -0.78
N GLU A 232 14.73 9.63 -0.49
CA GLU A 232 15.85 9.45 -1.41
C GLU A 232 15.78 8.07 -2.07
N HIS A 233 16.20 7.97 -3.32
CA HIS A 233 16.29 6.66 -3.98
C HIS A 233 17.28 5.76 -3.25
N ILE A 234 16.84 4.56 -2.88
CA ILE A 234 17.69 3.56 -2.24
C ILE A 234 18.78 3.12 -3.22
N VAL A 235 20.03 3.27 -2.81
CA VAL A 235 21.20 2.98 -3.66
C VAL A 235 21.58 1.49 -3.61
N LYS A 236 21.51 0.88 -2.42
CA LYS A 236 21.86 -0.51 -2.17
C LYS A 236 21.06 -1.08 -1.00
N GLU A 237 20.86 -2.38 -1.03
CA GLU A 237 20.37 -3.18 0.09
C GLU A 237 21.39 -4.28 0.46
N GLY A 238 21.26 -4.82 1.66
CA GLY A 238 22.15 -5.85 2.22
C GLY A 238 21.76 -7.29 1.93
N TYR A 239 21.08 -7.57 0.81
CA TYR A 239 20.66 -8.93 0.45
C TYR A 239 21.79 -9.75 -0.21
N PRO A 240 21.77 -11.09 -0.12
CA PRO A 240 22.84 -11.94 -0.64
C PRO A 240 22.86 -12.07 -2.18
N ILE A 241 21.84 -11.58 -2.88
CA ILE A 241 21.83 -11.50 -4.35
C ILE A 241 22.79 -10.42 -4.86
N THR A 242 23.39 -10.66 -6.03
CA THR A 242 24.41 -9.77 -6.62
C THR A 242 23.94 -9.03 -7.88
N ASP A 243 22.79 -9.41 -8.44
CA ASP A 243 22.25 -8.94 -9.71
C ASP A 243 21.01 -8.03 -9.55
N GLY A 244 20.72 -7.59 -8.32
CA GLY A 244 19.55 -6.78 -7.99
C GLY A 244 19.76 -5.29 -8.24
N ASN A 245 18.72 -4.62 -8.78
CA ASN A 245 18.65 -3.17 -8.91
C ASN A 245 17.66 -2.59 -7.90
N TYR A 246 18.05 -1.54 -7.19
CA TYR A 246 17.19 -0.83 -6.22
C TYR A 246 16.77 0.53 -6.76
N GLY A 247 16.12 1.35 -5.93
CA GLY A 247 15.55 2.64 -6.32
C GLY A 247 16.41 3.50 -7.25
N ALA A 248 17.68 3.72 -6.91
CA ALA A 248 18.55 4.59 -7.71
C ALA A 248 18.84 4.01 -9.09
N ALA A 249 19.03 2.70 -9.18
CA ALA A 249 19.28 2.01 -10.45
C ALA A 249 18.00 1.89 -11.29
N ILE A 250 16.85 1.62 -10.67
CA ILE A 250 15.53 1.63 -11.34
C ILE A 250 15.24 3.03 -11.91
N TRP A 251 15.50 4.08 -11.12
CA TRP A 251 15.35 5.45 -11.57
C TRP A 251 16.21 5.73 -12.82
N GLU A 252 17.52 5.52 -12.74
CA GLU A 252 18.44 5.86 -13.83
C GLU A 252 18.25 4.99 -15.09
N LYS A 253 17.93 3.69 -14.93
CA LYS A 253 17.84 2.74 -16.05
C LYS A 253 16.46 2.70 -16.72
N LEU A 254 15.39 3.02 -15.98
CA LEU A 254 14.00 2.85 -16.45
C LEU A 254 13.18 4.14 -16.33
N VAL A 255 13.03 4.70 -15.14
CA VAL A 255 12.05 5.78 -14.89
C VAL A 255 12.48 7.09 -15.54
N LYS A 256 13.70 7.55 -15.25
CA LYS A 256 14.28 8.78 -15.79
C LYS A 256 14.33 8.80 -17.32
N PRO A 257 14.77 7.74 -18.04
CA PRO A 257 14.77 7.76 -19.51
C PRO A 257 13.39 7.56 -20.15
N SER A 258 12.35 7.22 -19.38
CA SER A 258 11.01 7.00 -19.94
C SER A 258 10.35 8.29 -20.43
N LYS A 259 9.30 8.12 -21.26
CA LYS A 259 8.47 9.22 -21.78
C LYS A 259 7.05 9.23 -21.21
N ASN A 260 6.66 8.17 -20.52
CA ASN A 260 5.29 7.90 -20.10
C ASN A 260 5.15 7.42 -18.65
N ILE A 261 6.23 7.13 -17.92
CA ILE A 261 6.15 6.86 -16.48
C ILE A 261 5.94 8.18 -15.75
N GLU A 262 4.81 8.27 -15.05
CA GLU A 262 4.43 9.45 -14.25
C GLU A 262 4.17 9.08 -12.78
N LEU A 263 4.04 7.78 -12.46
CA LEU A 263 3.78 7.28 -11.12
C LEU A 263 4.72 6.13 -10.78
N VAL A 264 5.29 6.14 -9.57
CA VAL A 264 6.01 5.00 -8.98
C VAL A 264 5.47 4.74 -7.58
N PHE A 265 5.02 3.52 -7.32
CA PHE A 265 4.54 3.07 -6.02
C PHE A 265 5.43 1.96 -5.47
N SER A 266 5.70 2.03 -4.17
CA SER A 266 6.65 1.16 -3.48
C SER A 266 6.32 1.00 -1.99
N GLY A 267 6.91 -0.02 -1.37
CA GLY A 267 6.72 -0.39 0.04
C GLY A 267 8.07 -0.50 0.75
N HIS A 268 8.35 -1.67 1.31
CA HIS A 268 9.65 -2.12 1.82
C HIS A 268 10.09 -1.49 3.15
N ILE A 269 10.17 -0.17 3.21
CA ILE A 269 10.74 0.51 4.38
C ILE A 269 9.80 0.39 5.56
N GLY A 270 10.36 0.22 6.76
CA GLY A 270 9.57 0.18 7.97
C GLY A 270 10.42 0.31 9.22
N LYS A 271 9.84 0.93 10.24
CA LYS A 271 10.44 1.06 11.58
C LYS A 271 9.36 0.83 12.64
N PRO A 272 9.63 0.06 13.72
CA PRO A 272 8.63 -0.24 14.73
C PRO A 272 7.98 1.01 15.30
N ASP A 273 6.66 1.10 15.15
CA ASP A 273 5.81 2.16 15.71
C ASP A 273 6.24 3.60 15.37
N ASP A 274 6.97 3.78 14.26
CA ASP A 274 7.42 5.08 13.77
C ASP A 274 6.87 5.31 12.36
N VAL A 275 5.74 6.01 12.31
CA VAL A 275 5.04 6.42 11.09
C VAL A 275 5.97 6.95 9.99
N LEU A 276 6.92 7.83 10.33
CA LEU A 276 7.79 8.47 9.33
C LEU A 276 8.79 7.49 8.73
N GLY A 277 9.08 6.38 9.43
CA GLY A 277 9.93 5.30 8.92
C GLY A 277 9.26 4.41 7.86
N HIS A 278 7.97 4.59 7.58
CA HIS A 278 7.18 3.77 6.63
C HIS A 278 6.78 4.51 5.35
N ILE A 279 7.08 5.80 5.24
CA ILE A 279 6.55 6.65 4.18
C ILE A 279 7.64 7.50 3.52
N GLY A 280 7.41 7.84 2.26
CA GLY A 280 8.25 8.75 1.51
C GLY A 280 7.50 9.27 0.30
N PHE A 281 7.77 10.51 -0.11
CA PHE A 281 7.18 11.09 -1.30
C PHE A 281 8.16 12.07 -1.94
N ARG A 282 8.33 11.96 -3.27
CA ARG A 282 9.09 12.94 -4.05
C ARG A 282 8.53 13.09 -5.46
N THR A 283 8.83 14.24 -6.05
CA THR A 283 8.56 14.52 -7.46
C THR A 283 9.88 14.77 -8.17
N ASP A 284 10.13 14.04 -9.26
CA ASP A 284 11.24 14.32 -10.17
C ASP A 284 10.71 14.54 -11.60
N THR A 285 11.60 14.79 -12.56
CA THR A 285 11.25 14.97 -13.98
C THR A 285 11.94 13.91 -14.83
N ASN A 286 11.20 13.26 -15.72
CA ASN A 286 11.78 12.30 -16.67
C ASN A 286 12.34 12.99 -17.94
N ALA A 287 12.93 12.22 -18.84
CA ALA A 287 13.57 12.71 -20.06
C ALA A 287 12.61 13.37 -21.05
N ALA A 288 11.30 13.14 -20.92
CA ALA A 288 10.26 13.84 -21.70
C ALA A 288 9.77 15.13 -21.03
N GLY A 289 10.36 15.56 -19.91
CA GLY A 289 9.92 16.75 -19.18
C GLY A 289 8.65 16.52 -18.35
N LYS A 290 8.19 15.28 -18.20
CA LYS A 290 7.01 14.95 -17.39
C LYS A 290 7.39 14.80 -15.92
N ARG A 291 6.51 15.27 -15.04
CA ARG A 291 6.57 15.02 -13.59
C ARG A 291 6.38 13.54 -13.31
N VAL A 292 7.22 12.99 -12.43
CA VAL A 292 7.10 11.62 -11.92
C VAL A 292 6.87 11.67 -10.41
N GLN A 293 5.67 11.29 -10.00
CA GLN A 293 5.24 11.23 -8.61
C GLN A 293 5.61 9.88 -8.03
N GLN A 294 6.42 9.87 -6.98
CA GLN A 294 7.03 8.66 -6.44
C GLN A 294 6.68 8.56 -4.97
N MET A 295 5.97 7.50 -4.59
CA MET A 295 5.42 7.34 -3.26
C MET A 295 5.79 5.98 -2.69
N VAL A 296 6.40 6.01 -1.50
CA VAL A 296 6.51 4.84 -0.63
C VAL A 296 5.40 4.91 0.40
N PHE A 297 4.69 3.79 0.56
CA PHE A 297 3.73 3.61 1.64
C PHE A 297 3.80 2.19 2.17
N ASN A 298 4.25 2.06 3.41
CA ASN A 298 4.18 0.84 4.20
C ASN A 298 3.36 1.11 5.48
N ALA A 299 3.01 0.04 6.18
CA ALA A 299 2.43 0.10 7.52
C ALA A 299 2.79 -1.11 8.38
N GLN A 300 3.55 -2.08 7.86
CA GLN A 300 3.68 -3.44 8.41
C GLN A 300 4.17 -3.56 9.87
N ALA A 301 4.71 -2.48 10.45
CA ALA A 301 5.25 -2.45 11.81
C ALA A 301 4.62 -1.33 12.65
N LEU A 302 3.47 -0.81 12.22
CA LEU A 302 2.59 0.00 13.07
C LEU A 302 1.68 -0.94 13.89
N GLY A 303 1.16 -0.48 15.02
CA GLY A 303 0.28 -1.29 15.87
C GLY A 303 1.00 -2.37 16.68
N GLY A 304 2.19 -2.04 17.21
CA GLY A 304 2.96 -2.89 18.13
C GLY A 304 4.25 -3.47 17.53
N GLY A 305 4.85 -2.77 16.57
CA GLY A 305 6.10 -3.17 15.92
C GLY A 305 5.99 -4.48 15.12
N TRP A 306 7.14 -5.14 14.89
CA TRP A 306 7.25 -6.35 14.05
C TRP A 306 6.43 -7.56 14.51
N HIS A 307 5.95 -7.54 15.76
CA HIS A 307 5.21 -8.63 16.40
C HIS A 307 3.81 -8.21 16.86
N GLY A 308 3.37 -7.00 16.47
CA GLY A 308 2.08 -6.43 16.81
C GLY A 308 0.94 -7.02 15.99
N ASN A 309 -0.04 -6.18 15.66
CA ASN A 309 -1.23 -6.57 14.89
C ASN A 309 -1.01 -6.53 13.35
N GLY A 310 0.16 -6.08 12.90
CA GLY A 310 0.57 -6.10 11.50
C GLY A 310 0.39 -4.80 10.72
N GLY A 311 0.02 -3.70 11.39
CA GLY A 311 0.01 -2.38 10.75
C GLY A 311 -1.28 -1.58 10.93
N ASP A 312 -2.07 -1.90 11.97
CA ASP A 312 -3.32 -1.20 12.31
C ASP A 312 -4.34 -1.07 11.16
N GLY A 313 -4.23 -1.89 10.11
CA GLY A 313 -5.12 -1.88 8.96
C GLY A 313 -4.99 -0.64 8.07
N TRP A 314 -3.88 0.10 8.11
CA TRP A 314 -3.72 1.30 7.30
C TRP A 314 -3.65 0.98 5.80
N LEU A 315 -4.37 1.75 4.98
CA LEU A 315 -4.29 1.77 3.52
C LEU A 315 -4.32 3.20 3.00
N ARG A 316 -3.91 3.40 1.75
CA ARG A 316 -4.13 4.66 1.03
C ARG A 316 -5.20 4.47 -0.02
N TYR A 317 -6.10 5.44 -0.16
CA TYR A 317 -6.92 5.54 -1.36
C TYR A 317 -6.68 6.90 -2.02
N MET A 318 -6.45 6.84 -3.33
CA MET A 318 -6.08 7.96 -4.18
C MET A 318 -7.30 8.33 -5.01
N GLU A 319 -7.84 9.53 -4.80
CA GLU A 319 -8.98 10.07 -5.51
C GLU A 319 -8.50 10.88 -6.72
N PHE A 320 -8.83 10.42 -7.92
CA PHE A 320 -8.51 11.06 -9.19
C PHE A 320 -9.66 11.98 -9.60
N MET A 321 -9.37 13.27 -9.67
CA MET A 321 -10.36 14.31 -9.91
C MET A 321 -10.77 14.38 -11.40
N PRO A 322 -11.98 14.89 -11.72
CA PRO A 322 -12.47 15.00 -13.10
C PRO A 322 -11.70 15.98 -13.99
N ASP A 323 -10.79 16.79 -13.44
CA ASP A 323 -9.86 17.62 -14.21
C ASP A 323 -8.79 16.81 -14.96
N GLY A 324 -8.71 15.51 -14.67
CA GLY A 324 -7.77 14.58 -15.28
C GLY A 324 -6.31 14.78 -14.84
N LYS A 325 -6.03 15.62 -13.84
CA LYS A 325 -4.67 15.96 -13.38
C LYS A 325 -4.50 15.75 -11.88
N THR A 326 -5.46 16.20 -11.09
CA THR A 326 -5.34 16.26 -9.64
C THR A 326 -5.61 14.89 -9.03
N VAL A 327 -4.72 14.45 -8.15
CA VAL A 327 -4.86 13.22 -7.35
C VAL A 327 -4.74 13.57 -5.88
N LYS A 328 -5.77 13.22 -5.09
CA LYS A 328 -5.78 13.41 -3.64
C LYS A 328 -5.50 12.09 -2.95
N VAL A 329 -4.46 12.04 -2.13
CA VAL A 329 -4.10 10.89 -1.31
C VAL A 329 -4.76 11.03 0.05
N LYS A 330 -5.41 9.97 0.53
CA LYS A 330 -6.00 9.88 1.87
C LYS A 330 -5.57 8.58 2.54
N THR A 331 -5.21 8.64 3.82
CA THR A 331 -4.78 7.47 4.61
C THR A 331 -5.87 7.08 5.60
N PHE A 332 -6.31 5.82 5.54
CA PHE A 332 -7.49 5.33 6.27
C PHE A 332 -7.24 3.93 6.85
N SER A 333 -7.84 3.63 8.01
CA SER A 333 -7.83 2.31 8.63
C SER A 333 -9.25 1.73 8.75
N PRO A 334 -9.59 0.68 7.98
CA PRO A 334 -10.82 -0.09 8.17
C PRO A 334 -10.90 -0.76 9.56
N LEU A 335 -9.74 -1.11 10.14
CA LEU A 335 -9.66 -1.70 11.49
C LEU A 335 -10.22 -0.76 12.55
N PHE A 336 -9.83 0.51 12.52
CA PHE A 336 -10.36 1.48 13.47
C PHE A 336 -11.78 1.90 13.11
N ALA A 337 -12.13 1.97 11.82
CA ALA A 337 -13.44 2.42 11.36
C ALA A 337 -14.61 1.51 11.74
N ILE A 338 -14.40 0.19 11.83
CA ILE A 338 -15.50 -0.77 12.03
C ILE A 338 -16.19 -0.63 13.40
N SER A 339 -15.49 -0.14 14.43
CA SER A 339 -16.06 0.02 15.78
C SER A 339 -16.35 1.48 16.13
N PRO A 340 -17.55 1.81 16.65
CA PRO A 340 -17.86 3.13 17.19
C PRO A 340 -16.89 3.63 18.27
N SER A 341 -16.21 2.71 18.98
CA SER A 341 -15.24 3.06 20.02
C SER A 341 -13.87 3.48 19.49
N THR A 342 -13.57 3.16 18.23
CA THR A 342 -12.24 3.42 17.62
C THR A 342 -12.32 4.25 16.34
N ARG A 343 -13.49 4.44 15.74
CA ARG A 343 -13.65 5.09 14.43
C ARG A 343 -13.11 6.52 14.36
N GLN A 344 -13.03 7.22 15.48
CA GLN A 344 -12.36 8.53 15.58
C GLN A 344 -10.86 8.48 15.26
N LEU A 345 -10.24 7.29 15.33
CA LEU A 345 -8.84 7.03 14.99
C LEU A 345 -8.65 6.55 13.55
N ALA A 346 -9.73 6.41 12.77
CA ALA A 346 -9.67 5.79 11.43
C ALA A 346 -8.98 6.64 10.36
N TRP A 347 -8.75 7.92 10.64
CA TRP A 347 -8.12 8.87 9.73
C TRP A 347 -6.77 9.31 10.25
N ARG A 348 -5.80 9.38 9.33
CA ARG A 348 -4.58 10.16 9.52
C ARG A 348 -4.58 11.31 8.54
N THR A 349 -4.39 12.52 9.06
CA THR A 349 -4.57 13.78 8.31
C THR A 349 -3.34 14.69 8.36
N GLU A 350 -2.20 14.17 8.82
CA GLU A 350 -0.94 14.89 8.75
C GLU A 350 -0.55 15.15 7.28
N PRO A 351 0.29 16.15 6.97
CA PRO A 351 0.63 16.51 5.59
C PRO A 351 1.26 15.40 4.74
N TYR A 352 1.77 14.34 5.38
CA TYR A 352 2.32 13.16 4.72
C TYR A 352 1.32 12.00 4.57
N ASP A 353 0.13 12.14 5.16
CA ASP A 353 -0.98 11.17 5.14
C ASP A 353 -2.16 11.62 4.28
N GLU A 354 -2.39 12.92 4.22
CA GLU A 354 -3.38 13.56 3.37
C GLU A 354 -2.74 14.70 2.58
N PHE A 355 -2.59 14.50 1.28
CA PHE A 355 -1.95 15.47 0.39
C PHE A 355 -2.46 15.34 -1.04
N THR A 356 -2.07 16.29 -1.90
CA THR A 356 -2.46 16.33 -3.31
C THR A 356 -1.23 16.43 -4.18
N PHE A 357 -1.24 15.74 -5.33
CA PHE A 357 -0.26 15.91 -6.38
C PHE A 357 -0.94 15.98 -7.75
N GLU A 358 -0.20 16.38 -8.76
CA GLU A 358 -0.69 16.46 -10.14
C GLU A 358 0.06 15.51 -11.08
N LEU A 359 -0.70 14.87 -11.96
CA LEU A 359 -0.21 14.22 -13.18
C LEU A 359 0.04 15.25 -14.28
N ASN A 360 0.58 14.82 -15.42
CA ASN A 360 0.88 15.69 -16.55
C ASN A 360 -0.34 15.90 -17.46
#